data_AF-A0A969Y8Q3-F1
#
_entry.id   AF-A0A969Y8Q3-F1
#
_cell.length_a   1.000
_cell.length_b   1.000
_cell.length_c   1.000
_cell.angle_alpha   90.00
_cell.angle_beta   90.00
_cell.angle_gamma   90.00
#
_symmetry.space_group_name_H-M   'P 1'
#
loop_
_entity.id
_entity.type
_entity.pdbx_description
1 polymer ?
#
loop_
_entity_poly.entity_id
_entity_poly.type
_entity_poly.pdbx_seq_one_letter_code
_entity_poly.pdbx_strand_id
1 'polypeptide(L)'
;MNPEPSESTWFYEALAWLELNRKQVIAGGLLVLAIIVAGYVYDWHRKTTQREAERALFALKDRPGTEDSTRGPAANDLLKVVESHPGTSAAQRALLLAASDLFDEQKYPEAQAKFEKFIANYSNSPLAPIAALGIASCLDAQDKVEEAMSAYQRVINQYPTEPAAARARLHLAIIHEQKNQPEQALRLYDELNKPNVFGSVAAEAANRRERLLRKHPELVAATQPAASSSSPASSAQRAGSTTQTNSATATQNAAQTQQRPATATNAPATPTQPNTQTK
;
A
#
# COMPACT_ATOMS: atom_id res chain seq x y z
N MET A 1 -34.34 -61.39 8.16
CA MET A 1 -32.92 -61.35 8.57
C MET A 1 -32.36 -59.98 8.24
N ASN A 2 -32.21 -59.11 9.25
CA ASN A 2 -31.38 -57.91 9.13
C ASN A 2 -30.00 -58.26 9.71
N PRO A 3 -28.88 -57.94 9.04
CA PRO A 3 -27.56 -58.10 9.64
C PRO A 3 -27.35 -57.02 10.72
N GLU A 4 -26.96 -57.45 11.93
CA GLU A 4 -26.51 -56.57 13.02
C GLU A 4 -25.26 -55.77 12.58
N PRO A 5 -25.15 -54.49 12.96
CA PRO A 5 -23.97 -53.69 12.63
C PRO A 5 -22.77 -54.23 13.42
N SER A 6 -21.75 -54.73 12.72
CA SER A 6 -20.49 -55.12 13.34
C SER A 6 -19.89 -53.91 14.08
N GLU A 7 -19.95 -53.92 15.41
CA GLU A 7 -19.19 -52.97 16.22
C GLU A 7 -17.73 -53.07 15.81
N SER A 8 -17.19 -51.93 15.46
CA SER A 8 -16.06 -51.82 14.57
C SER A 8 -14.77 -52.23 15.31
N THR A 9 -14.27 -53.46 15.04
CA THR A 9 -13.11 -54.08 15.72
C THR A 9 -11.79 -53.35 15.53
N TRP A 10 -11.73 -52.38 14.60
CA TRP A 10 -10.56 -51.54 14.37
C TRP A 10 -10.05 -50.87 15.64
N PHE A 11 -10.91 -50.59 16.64
CA PHE A 11 -10.47 -49.99 17.89
C PHE A 11 -9.58 -50.93 18.70
N TYR A 12 -9.90 -52.22 18.74
CA TYR A 12 -9.08 -53.24 19.39
C TYR A 12 -7.81 -53.54 18.60
N GLU A 13 -7.89 -53.54 17.27
CA GLU A 13 -6.70 -53.68 16.40
C GLU A 13 -5.76 -52.48 16.53
N ALA A 14 -6.30 -51.26 16.64
CA ALA A 14 -5.54 -50.04 16.90
C ALA A 14 -4.89 -50.05 18.28
N LEU A 15 -5.58 -50.54 19.31
CA LEU A 15 -5.02 -50.72 20.65
C LEU A 15 -3.88 -51.75 20.66
N ALA A 16 -4.06 -52.90 20.02
CA ALA A 16 -3.02 -53.93 19.90
C ALA A 16 -1.80 -53.42 19.13
N TRP A 17 -2.01 -52.67 18.04
CA TRP A 17 -0.94 -52.03 17.29
C TRP A 17 -0.20 -50.97 18.12
N LEU A 18 -0.91 -50.19 18.93
CA LEU A 18 -0.34 -49.18 19.82
C LEU A 18 0.54 -49.81 20.91
N GLU A 19 0.12 -50.93 21.49
CA GLU A 19 0.91 -51.68 22.47
C GLU A 19 2.22 -52.23 21.86
N LEU A 20 2.15 -52.70 20.61
CA LEU A 20 3.29 -53.22 19.87
C LEU A 20 4.27 -52.10 19.47
N ASN A 21 3.75 -50.92 19.09
CA ASN A 21 4.54 -49.78 18.60
C ASN A 21 4.77 -48.68 19.66
N ARG A 22 4.50 -48.96 20.95
CA ARG A 22 4.52 -47.97 22.04
C ARG A 22 5.77 -47.09 22.09
N LYS A 23 6.95 -47.65 21.81
CA LYS A 23 8.23 -46.90 21.83
C LYS A 23 8.30 -45.90 20.68
N GLN A 24 7.81 -46.25 19.49
CA GLN A 24 7.79 -45.35 18.33
C GLN A 24 6.72 -44.26 18.49
N VAL A 25 5.57 -44.58 19.08
CA VAL A 25 4.52 -43.58 19.37
C VAL A 25 4.98 -42.59 20.45
N ILE A 26 5.64 -43.06 21.52
CA ILE A 26 6.24 -42.18 22.54
C ILE A 26 7.34 -41.32 21.92
N ALA A 27 8.22 -41.90 21.10
CA ALA A 27 9.27 -41.15 20.41
C ALA A 27 8.70 -40.09 19.47
N GLY A 28 7.65 -40.43 18.70
CA GLY A 28 6.92 -39.49 17.85
C GLY A 28 6.25 -38.38 18.63
N GLY A 29 5.59 -38.72 19.75
CA GLY A 29 4.96 -37.74 20.65
C GLY A 29 5.98 -36.77 21.28
N LEU A 30 7.13 -37.27 21.72
CA LEU A 30 8.22 -36.43 22.23
C LEU A 30 8.81 -35.52 21.16
N LEU A 31 8.93 -35.99 19.91
CA LEU A 31 9.39 -35.17 18.79
C LEU A 31 8.40 -34.05 18.48
N VAL A 32 7.09 -34.34 18.47
CA VAL A 32 6.06 -33.32 18.30
C VAL A 32 6.08 -32.30 19.44
N LEU A 33 6.20 -32.77 20.70
CA LEU A 33 6.33 -31.88 21.86
C LEU A 33 7.57 -30.98 21.76
N ALA A 34 8.72 -31.53 21.34
CA ALA A 34 9.94 -30.76 21.14
C ALA A 34 9.78 -29.68 20.07
N ILE A 35 9.09 -29.98 18.95
CA ILE A 35 8.78 -28.99 17.91
C ILE A 35 7.85 -27.90 18.45
N ILE A 36 6.83 -28.26 19.24
CA ILE A 36 5.91 -27.29 19.85
C ILE A 36 6.66 -26.38 20.81
N VAL A 37 7.49 -26.94 21.69
CA VAL A 37 8.31 -26.16 22.65
C VAL A 37 9.29 -25.27 21.90
N ALA A 38 9.96 -25.78 20.87
CA ALA A 38 10.86 -24.98 20.04
C ALA A 38 10.11 -23.83 19.35
N GLY A 39 8.91 -24.07 18.81
CA GLY A 39 8.04 -23.04 18.24
C GLY A 39 7.60 -21.99 19.26
N TYR A 40 7.25 -22.41 20.47
CA TYR A 40 6.89 -21.52 21.57
C TYR A 40 8.09 -20.66 22.01
N VAL A 41 9.26 -21.27 22.23
CA VAL A 41 10.49 -20.54 22.57
C VAL A 41 10.87 -19.58 21.45
N TYR A 42 10.72 -19.98 20.20
CA TYR A 42 10.97 -19.12 19.04
C TYR A 42 10.04 -17.90 18.98
N ASP A 43 8.74 -18.09 19.17
CA ASP A 43 7.76 -17.00 19.20
C ASP A 43 7.97 -16.09 20.41
N TRP A 44 8.24 -16.67 21.59
CA TRP A 44 8.58 -15.93 22.79
C TRP A 44 9.85 -15.10 22.61
N HIS A 45 10.90 -15.66 22.01
CA HIS A 45 12.14 -14.96 21.73
C HIS A 45 11.94 -13.84 20.70
N ARG A 46 11.19 -14.08 19.62
CA ARG A 46 10.82 -13.03 18.65
C ARG A 46 10.06 -11.88 19.31
N LYS A 47 9.07 -12.19 20.15
CA LYS A 47 8.22 -11.18 20.83
C LYS A 47 8.98 -10.39 21.90
N THR A 48 9.87 -11.02 22.64
CA THR A 48 10.69 -10.35 23.66
C THR A 48 11.68 -9.39 23.01
N THR A 49 12.43 -9.86 21.99
CA THR A 49 13.39 -9.02 21.24
C THR A 49 12.70 -7.82 20.58
N GLN A 50 11.48 -7.99 20.06
CA GLN A 50 10.75 -6.86 19.46
C GLN A 50 10.39 -5.77 20.47
N ARG A 51 9.93 -6.13 21.68
CA ARG A 51 9.57 -5.17 22.72
C ARG A 51 10.77 -4.37 23.22
N GLU A 52 11.92 -5.02 23.34
CA GLU A 52 13.16 -4.35 23.73
C GLU A 52 13.62 -3.36 22.66
N ALA A 53 13.57 -3.76 21.39
CA ALA A 53 13.92 -2.89 20.27
C ALA A 53 13.00 -1.66 20.16
N GLU A 54 11.69 -1.84 20.40
CA GLU A 54 10.73 -0.73 20.42
C GLU A 54 10.98 0.24 21.58
N ARG A 55 11.34 -0.27 22.78
CA ARG A 55 11.74 0.56 23.92
C ARG A 55 13.03 1.33 23.64
N ALA A 56 14.02 0.69 23.04
CA ALA A 56 15.27 1.33 22.67
C ALA A 56 15.03 2.48 21.67
N LEU A 57 14.21 2.24 20.64
CA LEU A 57 13.82 3.28 19.68
C LEU A 57 13.04 4.43 20.34
N PHE A 58 12.12 4.12 21.25
CA PHE A 58 11.34 5.13 21.96
C PHE A 58 12.20 5.98 22.91
N ALA A 59 13.15 5.36 23.61
CA ALA A 59 14.07 6.06 24.52
C ALA A 59 14.93 7.11 23.81
N LEU A 60 15.17 6.95 22.50
CA LEU A 60 15.87 7.97 21.71
C LEU A 60 15.07 9.26 21.53
N LYS A 61 13.74 9.18 21.56
CA LYS A 61 12.87 10.36 21.45
C LYS A 61 12.81 11.17 22.74
N ASP A 62 12.86 10.49 23.88
CA ASP A 62 12.71 11.12 25.20
C ASP A 62 14.03 11.57 25.83
N ARG A 63 15.17 11.46 25.12
CA ARG A 63 16.49 11.74 25.70
C ARG A 63 16.63 13.24 26.05
N PRO A 64 16.63 13.61 27.34
CA PRO A 64 16.76 15.01 27.74
C PRO A 64 18.19 15.49 27.44
N GLY A 65 18.34 16.51 26.59
CA GLY A 65 19.64 17.10 26.25
C GLY A 65 20.08 17.00 24.79
N THR A 66 19.24 16.50 23.87
CA THR A 66 19.40 16.90 22.46
C THR A 66 19.00 18.38 22.39
N GLU A 67 19.99 19.27 22.27
CA GLU A 67 19.85 20.74 22.35
C GLU A 67 18.86 21.34 21.33
N ASP A 68 18.38 20.54 20.39
CA ASP A 68 17.37 20.91 19.42
C ASP A 68 16.11 20.05 19.62
N SER A 69 15.14 20.56 20.40
CA SER A 69 13.83 19.92 20.59
C SER A 69 13.02 19.79 19.30
N THR A 70 13.52 20.33 18.18
CA THR A 70 12.91 20.20 16.85
C THR A 70 13.50 19.07 16.02
N ARG A 71 14.69 18.56 16.38
CA ARG A 71 15.40 17.50 15.64
C ARG A 71 15.08 16.11 16.19
N GLY A 72 14.91 15.14 15.30
CA GLY A 72 14.78 13.73 15.67
C GLY A 72 16.07 13.15 16.26
N PRO A 73 16.04 11.88 16.68
CA PRO A 73 17.24 11.21 17.16
C PRO A 73 18.29 11.05 16.05
N ALA A 74 19.55 11.28 16.39
CA ALA A 74 20.66 11.23 15.45
C ALA A 74 20.86 9.84 14.83
N ALA A 75 21.29 9.81 13.57
CA ALA A 75 21.49 8.60 12.78
C ALA A 75 22.38 7.57 13.49
N ASN A 76 23.45 8.03 14.15
CA ASN A 76 24.36 7.13 14.88
C ASN A 76 23.69 6.37 16.02
N ASP A 77 22.78 7.02 16.76
CA ASP A 77 22.08 6.36 17.86
C ASP A 77 21.00 5.41 17.34
N LEU A 78 20.34 5.76 16.24
CA LEU A 78 19.42 4.88 15.54
C LEU A 78 20.12 3.64 14.97
N LEU A 79 21.32 3.80 14.40
CA LEU A 79 22.10 2.68 13.87
C LEU A 79 22.51 1.69 14.96
N LYS A 80 22.78 2.13 16.19
CA LYS A 80 23.01 1.20 17.33
C LYS A 80 21.80 0.31 17.57
N VAL A 81 20.57 0.84 17.47
CA VAL A 81 19.33 0.04 17.60
C VAL A 81 19.20 -0.99 16.48
N VAL A 82 19.62 -0.63 15.25
CA VAL A 82 19.66 -1.55 14.10
C VAL A 82 20.63 -2.70 14.36
N GLU A 83 21.80 -2.40 14.91
CA GLU A 83 22.86 -3.38 15.20
C GLU A 83 22.52 -4.29 16.39
N SER A 84 21.88 -3.75 17.43
CA SER A 84 21.52 -4.52 18.62
C SER A 84 20.25 -5.37 18.44
N HIS A 85 19.37 -5.01 17.51
CA HIS A 85 18.08 -5.69 17.31
C HIS A 85 17.75 -6.02 15.84
N PRO A 86 18.64 -6.67 15.08
CA PRO A 86 18.44 -6.92 13.65
C PRO A 86 17.18 -7.75 13.39
N GLY A 87 16.49 -7.46 12.27
CA GLY A 87 15.28 -8.18 11.87
C GLY A 87 13.99 -7.75 12.57
N THR A 88 14.05 -6.95 13.63
CA THR A 88 12.85 -6.41 14.29
C THR A 88 12.20 -5.30 13.48
N SER A 89 10.89 -5.09 13.66
CA SER A 89 10.16 -3.95 13.08
C SER A 89 10.71 -2.61 13.56
N ALA A 90 11.19 -2.55 14.80
CA ALA A 90 11.85 -1.37 15.35
C ALA A 90 13.20 -1.10 14.68
N ALA A 91 14.02 -2.11 14.43
CA ALA A 91 15.27 -1.93 13.66
C ALA A 91 15.01 -1.51 12.22
N GLN A 92 13.96 -2.03 11.58
CA GLN A 92 13.53 -1.54 10.26
C GLN A 92 13.20 -0.04 10.31
N ARG A 93 12.37 0.38 11.27
CA ARG A 93 12.03 1.80 11.47
C ARG A 93 13.26 2.65 11.79
N ALA A 94 14.13 2.16 12.67
CA ALA A 94 15.36 2.85 13.06
C ALA A 94 16.30 3.05 11.85
N LEU A 95 16.43 2.04 10.98
CA LEU A 95 17.24 2.15 9.77
C LEU A 95 16.68 3.21 8.81
N LEU A 96 15.36 3.27 8.63
CA LEU A 96 14.73 4.32 7.84
C LEU A 96 14.93 5.72 8.44
N LEU A 97 14.71 5.86 9.74
CA LEU A 97 14.91 7.12 10.43
C LEU A 97 16.38 7.57 10.35
N ALA A 98 17.32 6.64 10.45
CA ALA A 98 18.74 6.96 10.32
C ALA A 98 19.09 7.43 8.91
N ALA A 99 18.50 6.80 7.89
CA ALA A 99 18.65 7.22 6.50
C ALA A 99 18.05 8.60 6.26
N SER A 100 16.88 8.89 6.83
CA SER A 100 16.25 10.22 6.76
C SER A 100 17.07 11.29 7.48
N ASP A 101 17.59 11.01 8.68
CA ASP A 101 18.44 11.96 9.41
C ASP A 101 19.73 12.27 8.64
N LEU A 102 20.37 11.25 8.03
CA LEU A 102 21.50 11.46 7.12
C LEU A 102 21.12 12.32 5.90
N PHE A 103 19.92 12.13 5.35
CA PHE A 103 19.43 12.96 4.24
C PHE A 103 19.25 14.41 4.68
N ASP A 104 18.69 14.65 5.86
CA ASP A 104 18.50 15.98 6.43
C ASP A 104 19.84 16.65 6.77
N GLU A 105 20.87 15.87 7.12
CA GLU A 105 22.27 16.30 7.24
C GLU A 105 22.98 16.52 5.89
N GLN A 106 22.27 16.41 4.76
CA GLN A 106 22.80 16.52 3.39
C GLN A 106 23.85 15.47 3.01
N LYS A 107 23.95 14.39 3.80
CA LYS A 107 24.81 13.24 3.56
C LYS A 107 24.14 12.25 2.61
N TYR A 108 23.80 12.72 1.42
CA TYR A 108 22.99 11.98 0.46
C TYR A 108 23.56 10.61 0.06
N PRO A 109 24.88 10.44 -0.17
CA PRO A 109 25.45 9.13 -0.49
C PRO A 109 25.30 8.13 0.66
N GLU A 110 25.51 8.58 1.90
CA GLU A 110 25.35 7.72 3.08
C GLU A 110 23.87 7.37 3.32
N ALA A 111 22.98 8.35 3.19
CA ALA A 111 21.53 8.14 3.26
C ALA A 111 21.06 7.11 2.21
N GLN A 112 21.48 7.28 0.95
CA GLN A 112 21.19 6.35 -0.14
C GLN A 112 21.63 4.94 0.22
N ALA A 113 22.86 4.75 0.70
CA ALA A 113 23.37 3.43 1.09
C ALA A 113 22.53 2.79 2.21
N LYS A 114 22.01 3.57 3.16
CA LYS A 114 21.11 3.06 4.21
C LYS A 114 19.75 2.65 3.65
N PHE A 115 19.15 3.44 2.74
CA PHE A 115 17.91 3.06 2.08
C PHE A 115 18.06 1.82 1.18
N GLU A 116 19.16 1.71 0.45
CA GLU A 116 19.48 0.51 -0.35
C GLU A 116 19.64 -0.73 0.54
N LYS A 117 20.36 -0.58 1.66
CA LYS A 117 20.47 -1.64 2.68
C LYS A 117 19.09 -2.04 3.23
N PHE A 118 18.17 -1.08 3.40
CA PHE A 118 16.81 -1.37 3.81
C PHE A 118 16.10 -2.24 2.78
N ILE A 119 16.09 -1.84 1.51
CA ILE A 119 15.43 -2.60 0.43
C ILE A 119 16.03 -4.00 0.28
N ALA A 120 17.35 -4.14 0.39
CA ALA A 120 18.04 -5.42 0.27
C ALA A 120 17.64 -6.41 1.37
N ASN A 121 17.44 -5.94 2.61
CA ASN A 121 17.16 -6.81 3.76
C ASN A 121 15.66 -6.91 4.08
N TYR A 122 14.86 -5.94 3.67
CA TYR A 122 13.47 -5.74 4.11
C TYR A 122 12.53 -5.40 2.94
N SER A 123 12.73 -6.02 1.78
CA SER A 123 11.94 -5.79 0.56
C SER A 123 10.43 -5.99 0.71
N ASN A 124 10.01 -6.91 1.60
CA ASN A 124 8.61 -7.20 1.90
C ASN A 124 8.04 -6.33 3.04
N SER A 125 8.82 -5.40 3.59
CA SER A 125 8.36 -4.52 4.65
C SER A 125 7.30 -3.54 4.11
N PRO A 126 6.25 -3.20 4.89
CA PRO A 126 5.33 -2.12 4.53
C PRO A 126 6.04 -0.76 4.41
N LEU A 127 7.28 -0.66 4.88
CA LEU A 127 8.10 0.54 4.80
C LEU A 127 9.03 0.57 3.57
N ALA A 128 9.08 -0.51 2.77
CA ALA A 128 9.87 -0.56 1.54
C ALA A 128 9.53 0.56 0.53
N PRO A 129 8.26 0.96 0.32
CA PRO A 129 7.94 2.08 -0.57
C PRO A 129 8.59 3.39 -0.13
N ILE A 130 8.70 3.62 1.20
CA ILE A 130 9.33 4.80 1.78
C ILE A 130 10.84 4.78 1.53
N ALA A 131 11.49 3.62 1.73
CA ALA A 131 12.92 3.48 1.42
C ALA A 131 13.22 3.71 -0.06
N ALA A 132 12.40 3.14 -0.96
CA ALA A 132 12.57 3.30 -2.39
C ALA A 132 12.41 4.77 -2.84
N LEU A 133 11.44 5.48 -2.26
CA LEU A 133 11.32 6.93 -2.45
C LEU A 133 12.56 7.67 -1.92
N GLY A 134 13.07 7.30 -0.75
CA GLY A 134 14.29 7.86 -0.17
C GLY A 134 15.51 7.73 -1.08
N ILE A 135 15.70 6.58 -1.73
CA ILE A 135 16.76 6.38 -2.73
C ILE A 135 16.62 7.39 -3.88
N ALA A 136 15.41 7.52 -4.42
CA ALA A 136 15.15 8.46 -5.52
C ALA A 136 15.42 9.91 -5.10
N SER A 137 14.99 10.31 -3.90
CA SER A 137 15.25 11.64 -3.36
C SER A 137 16.74 11.89 -3.08
N CYS A 138 17.49 10.88 -2.64
CA CYS A 138 18.95 11.00 -2.48
C CYS A 138 19.64 11.22 -3.83
N LEU A 139 19.21 10.54 -4.89
CA LEU A 139 19.78 10.71 -6.23
C LEU A 139 19.45 12.10 -6.79
N ASP A 140 18.22 12.56 -6.56
CA ASP A 140 17.75 13.90 -6.95
C ASP A 140 18.60 14.99 -6.28
N ALA A 141 18.81 14.87 -4.97
CA ALA A 141 19.64 15.80 -4.20
C ALA A 141 21.15 15.72 -4.50
N GLN A 142 21.62 14.66 -5.17
CA GLN A 142 22.98 14.52 -5.69
C GLN A 142 23.15 15.09 -7.11
N ASP A 143 22.14 15.79 -7.65
CA ASP A 143 22.09 16.26 -9.05
C ASP A 143 22.17 15.13 -10.09
N LYS A 144 21.92 13.87 -9.69
CA LYS A 144 21.89 12.71 -10.59
C LYS A 144 20.52 12.55 -11.22
N VAL A 145 20.11 13.57 -11.97
CA VAL A 145 18.73 13.76 -12.45
C VAL A 145 18.19 12.53 -13.20
N GLU A 146 18.94 11.95 -14.14
CA GLU A 146 18.47 10.79 -14.91
C GLU A 146 18.28 9.52 -14.06
N GLU A 147 19.18 9.32 -13.08
CA GLU A 147 19.09 8.21 -12.14
C GLU A 147 17.90 8.42 -11.18
N ALA A 148 17.68 9.66 -10.72
CA ALA A 148 16.56 10.04 -9.89
C ALA A 148 15.23 9.83 -10.61
N MET A 149 15.09 10.27 -11.87
CA MET A 149 13.90 10.03 -12.69
C MET A 149 13.60 8.54 -12.82
N SER A 150 14.63 7.74 -13.11
CA SER A 150 14.51 6.28 -13.21
C SER A 150 14.08 5.65 -11.89
N ALA A 151 14.64 6.13 -10.77
CA ALA A 151 14.28 5.66 -9.43
C ALA A 151 12.85 6.03 -9.04
N TYR A 152 12.41 7.27 -9.29
CA TYR A 152 11.03 7.70 -9.08
C TYR A 152 10.06 6.87 -9.92
N GLN A 153 10.37 6.62 -11.20
CA GLN A 153 9.54 5.77 -12.05
C GLN A 153 9.42 4.34 -11.50
N ARG A 154 10.50 3.77 -10.96
CA ARG A 154 10.45 2.46 -10.28
C ARG A 154 9.49 2.48 -9.09
N VAL A 155 9.52 3.52 -8.26
CA VAL A 155 8.59 3.67 -7.11
C VAL A 155 7.14 3.70 -7.60
N ILE A 156 6.87 4.46 -8.67
CA ILE A 156 5.53 4.57 -9.26
C ILE A 156 5.02 3.22 -9.77
N ASN A 157 5.89 2.46 -10.43
CA ASN A 157 5.54 1.17 -11.03
C ASN A 157 5.38 0.06 -9.98
N GLN A 158 6.25 0.05 -8.98
CA GLN A 158 6.30 -1.01 -7.97
C GLN A 158 5.29 -0.80 -6.84
N TYR A 159 4.98 0.45 -6.52
CA TYR A 159 4.12 0.81 -5.38
C TYR A 159 2.96 1.75 -5.79
N PRO A 160 2.19 1.45 -6.84
CA PRO A 160 1.31 2.42 -7.50
C PRO A 160 0.22 3.03 -6.60
N THR A 161 -0.22 2.29 -5.58
CA THR A 161 -1.27 2.68 -4.62
C THR A 161 -0.73 3.28 -3.33
N GLU A 162 0.59 3.24 -3.11
CA GLU A 162 1.20 3.72 -1.88
C GLU A 162 1.37 5.24 -1.91
N PRO A 163 1.30 5.92 -0.75
CA PRO A 163 1.58 7.36 -0.67
C PRO A 163 2.95 7.77 -1.25
N ALA A 164 3.92 6.85 -1.20
CA ALA A 164 5.23 7.03 -1.80
C ALA A 164 5.17 7.26 -3.32
N ALA A 165 4.27 6.59 -4.04
CA ALA A 165 4.13 6.77 -5.48
C ALA A 165 3.51 8.13 -5.85
N ALA A 166 2.61 8.66 -5.01
CA ALA A 166 2.10 10.02 -5.22
C ALA A 166 3.22 11.06 -5.09
N ARG A 167 4.08 10.92 -4.07
CA ARG A 167 5.27 11.78 -3.92
C ARG A 167 6.26 11.60 -5.07
N ALA A 168 6.54 10.37 -5.48
CA ALA A 168 7.43 10.09 -6.61
C ALA A 168 6.93 10.73 -7.92
N ARG A 169 5.62 10.65 -8.21
CA ARG A 169 5.00 11.34 -9.36
C ARG A 169 5.19 12.84 -9.29
N LEU A 170 5.02 13.43 -8.10
CA LEU A 170 5.19 14.87 -7.90
C LEU A 170 6.63 15.29 -8.22
N HIS A 171 7.63 14.63 -7.62
CA HIS A 171 9.04 14.95 -7.88
C HIS A 171 9.43 14.72 -9.34
N LEU A 172 8.97 13.63 -9.96
CA LEU A 172 9.20 13.38 -11.37
C LEU A 172 8.61 14.49 -12.27
N ALA A 173 7.40 14.98 -11.94
CA ALA A 173 6.79 16.09 -12.65
C ALA A 173 7.59 17.39 -12.52
N ILE A 174 8.14 17.65 -11.33
CA ILE A 174 8.99 18.82 -11.06
C ILE A 174 10.28 18.75 -11.88
N ILE A 175 10.90 17.58 -11.96
CA ILE A 175 12.10 17.38 -12.80
C ILE A 175 11.77 17.63 -14.28
N HIS A 176 10.62 17.14 -14.78
CA HIS A 176 10.19 17.44 -16.15
C HIS A 176 9.94 18.95 -16.37
N GLU A 177 9.38 19.65 -15.39
CA GLU A 177 9.22 21.12 -15.45
C GLU A 177 10.59 21.81 -15.55
N GLN A 178 11.58 21.39 -14.76
CA GLN A 178 12.95 21.93 -14.80
C GLN A 178 13.66 21.63 -16.12
N LYS A 179 13.38 20.48 -16.75
CA LYS A 179 13.91 20.09 -18.06
C LYS A 179 13.19 20.77 -19.24
N ASN A 180 12.30 21.73 -18.98
CA ASN A 180 11.49 22.41 -19.99
C ASN A 180 10.65 21.43 -20.83
N GLN A 181 10.09 20.42 -20.15
CA GLN A 181 9.25 19.34 -20.69
C GLN A 181 7.83 19.46 -20.12
N PRO A 182 7.08 20.53 -20.46
CA PRO A 182 5.86 20.88 -19.75
C PRO A 182 4.70 19.94 -20.09
N GLU A 183 4.70 19.24 -21.23
CA GLU A 183 3.69 18.23 -21.57
C GLU A 183 3.80 17.00 -20.66
N GLN A 184 5.03 16.53 -20.37
CA GLN A 184 5.26 15.41 -19.47
C GLN A 184 4.91 15.80 -18.03
N ALA A 185 5.32 16.98 -17.59
CA ALA A 185 4.99 17.50 -16.27
C ALA A 185 3.48 17.64 -16.06
N LEU A 186 2.76 18.18 -17.04
CA LEU A 186 1.30 18.34 -16.99
C LEU A 186 0.58 17.00 -16.82
N ARG A 187 0.97 15.98 -17.58
CA ARG A 187 0.36 14.63 -17.46
C ARG A 187 0.53 14.05 -16.06
N LEU A 188 1.70 14.19 -15.45
CA LEU A 188 1.95 13.70 -14.10
C LEU A 188 1.17 14.49 -13.04
N TYR A 189 1.04 15.81 -13.21
CA TYR A 189 0.19 16.61 -12.33
C TYR A 189 -1.31 16.28 -12.48
N ASP A 190 -1.78 15.99 -13.70
CA ASP A 190 -3.16 15.54 -13.95
C ASP A 190 -3.45 14.20 -13.24
N GLU A 191 -2.49 13.27 -13.23
CA GLU A 191 -2.63 12.02 -12.48
C GLU A 191 -2.79 12.24 -10.97
N LEU A 192 -2.09 13.23 -10.41
CA LEU A 192 -2.16 13.59 -9.00
C LEU A 192 -3.42 14.38 -8.62
N ASN A 193 -4.14 14.93 -9.60
CA ASN A 193 -5.40 15.64 -9.38
C ASN A 193 -6.64 14.72 -9.46
N LYS A 194 -6.44 13.42 -9.69
CA LYS A 194 -7.54 12.46 -9.74
C LYS A 194 -8.18 12.30 -8.35
N PRO A 195 -9.49 12.03 -8.26
CA PRO A 195 -10.22 11.99 -6.98
C PRO A 195 -9.73 10.98 -5.96
N ASN A 196 -8.89 10.02 -6.34
CA ASN A 196 -8.35 8.99 -5.46
C ASN A 196 -6.99 9.36 -4.84
N VAL A 197 -6.39 10.49 -5.23
CA VAL A 197 -5.14 11.00 -4.66
C VAL A 197 -5.48 12.11 -3.69
N PHE A 198 -5.26 11.87 -2.40
CA PHE A 198 -5.62 12.80 -1.33
C PHE A 198 -4.39 13.29 -0.57
N GLY A 199 -4.51 14.45 0.09
CA GLY A 199 -3.49 15.03 0.96
C GLY A 199 -2.72 16.19 0.34
N SER A 200 -1.67 16.63 1.03
CA SER A 200 -0.88 17.80 0.65
C SER A 200 -0.23 17.69 -0.74
N VAL A 201 0.09 16.46 -1.18
CA VAL A 201 0.69 16.19 -2.49
C VAL A 201 -0.26 16.57 -3.63
N ALA A 202 -1.55 16.23 -3.53
CA ALA A 202 -2.55 16.57 -4.54
C ALA A 202 -2.75 18.10 -4.63
N ALA A 203 -2.83 18.76 -3.47
CA ALA A 203 -2.93 20.22 -3.41
C ALA A 203 -1.70 20.92 -4.00
N GLU A 204 -0.49 20.44 -3.69
CA GLU A 204 0.74 20.96 -4.29
C GLU A 204 0.74 20.75 -5.81
N ALA A 205 0.44 19.54 -6.29
CA ALA A 205 0.37 19.22 -7.71
C ALA A 205 -0.62 20.12 -8.45
N ALA A 206 -1.82 20.36 -7.90
CA ALA A 206 -2.81 21.25 -8.48
C ALA A 206 -2.29 22.69 -8.60
N ASN A 207 -1.64 23.20 -7.56
CA ASN A 207 -1.04 24.54 -7.60
C ASN A 207 0.10 24.63 -8.62
N ARG A 208 0.97 23.61 -8.72
CA ARG A 208 2.06 23.59 -9.70
C ARG A 208 1.52 23.52 -11.13
N ARG A 209 0.51 22.69 -11.35
CA ARG A 209 -0.21 22.55 -12.61
C ARG A 209 -0.79 23.87 -13.11
N GLU A 210 -1.48 24.61 -12.24
CA GLU A 210 -2.06 25.90 -12.60
C GLU A 210 -0.96 26.89 -13.01
N ARG A 211 0.14 26.96 -12.24
CA ARG A 211 1.28 27.81 -12.60
C ARG A 211 1.91 27.40 -13.92
N LEU A 212 1.99 26.10 -14.21
CA LEU A 212 2.51 25.57 -15.47
C LEU A 212 1.64 26.01 -16.64
N LEU A 213 0.32 25.81 -16.56
CA LEU A 213 -0.64 26.20 -17.61
C LEU A 213 -0.67 27.71 -17.85
N ARG A 214 -0.46 28.52 -16.81
CA ARG A 214 -0.35 29.98 -16.98
C ARG A 214 0.91 30.40 -17.73
N LYS A 215 2.03 29.68 -17.54
CA LYS A 215 3.27 29.90 -18.29
C LYS A 215 3.18 29.33 -19.72
N HIS A 216 2.41 28.27 -19.89
CA HIS A 216 2.25 27.50 -21.12
C HIS A 216 0.77 27.41 -21.54
N PRO A 217 0.13 28.54 -21.92
CA PRO A 217 -1.29 28.55 -22.31
C PRO A 217 -1.57 27.67 -23.54
N GLU A 218 -0.56 27.38 -24.37
CA GLU A 218 -0.63 26.45 -25.49
C GLU A 218 -1.07 25.04 -25.07
N LEU A 219 -0.75 24.62 -23.84
CA LEU A 219 -1.12 23.30 -23.34
C LEU A 219 -2.61 23.20 -23.00
N VAL A 220 -3.26 24.33 -22.68
CA VAL A 220 -4.71 24.39 -22.42
C VAL A 220 -5.49 24.15 -23.71
N ALA A 221 -5.05 24.75 -24.82
CA ALA A 221 -5.68 24.55 -26.13
C ALA A 221 -5.50 23.11 -26.63
N ALA A 222 -4.35 22.48 -26.33
CA ALA A 222 -4.08 21.09 -26.67
C ALA A 222 -4.86 20.07 -25.81
N THR A 223 -5.29 20.45 -24.60
CA THR A 223 -6.09 19.59 -23.70
C THR A 223 -7.60 19.79 -23.84
N GLN A 224 -8.07 20.84 -24.52
CA GLN A 224 -9.47 20.94 -24.94
C GLN A 224 -9.72 20.01 -26.13
N PRO A 225 -10.70 19.09 -26.08
CA PRO A 225 -11.09 18.33 -27.24
C PRO A 225 -11.44 19.29 -28.37
N ALA A 226 -10.97 19.03 -29.59
CA ALA A 226 -11.26 19.77 -30.81
C ALA A 226 -12.78 19.82 -31.14
N ALA A 227 -13.54 20.54 -30.34
CA ALA A 227 -14.98 20.76 -30.47
C ALA A 227 -15.23 22.21 -30.92
N SER A 228 -14.47 22.70 -31.91
CA SER A 228 -14.69 24.04 -32.50
C SER A 228 -14.04 24.17 -33.88
N SER A 229 -14.07 23.14 -34.73
CA SER A 229 -13.71 23.30 -36.14
C SER A 229 -14.51 22.38 -37.06
N SER A 230 -15.84 22.38 -36.91
CA SER A 230 -16.74 21.93 -37.96
C SER A 230 -18.04 22.73 -37.90
N SER A 231 -18.00 23.94 -38.46
CA SER A 231 -19.19 24.60 -38.99
C SER A 231 -18.86 25.08 -40.40
N PRO A 232 -19.36 24.42 -41.45
CA PRO A 232 -19.72 25.12 -42.66
C PRO A 232 -21.18 25.57 -42.53
N ALA A 233 -21.36 26.88 -42.63
CA ALA A 233 -22.63 27.48 -42.95
C ALA A 233 -23.22 26.84 -44.22
N SER A 234 -24.50 26.46 -44.18
CA SER A 234 -25.26 26.23 -45.40
C SER A 234 -26.64 26.83 -45.26
N SER A 235 -26.73 28.07 -45.73
CA SER A 235 -27.96 28.71 -46.17
C SER A 235 -28.45 28.02 -47.45
N ALA A 236 -29.60 27.37 -47.42
CA ALA A 236 -30.42 27.15 -48.62
C ALA A 236 -31.89 26.89 -48.26
N GLN A 237 -32.72 27.81 -48.72
CA GLN A 237 -34.18 27.77 -48.74
C GLN A 237 -34.74 26.71 -49.71
N ARG A 238 -35.97 26.30 -49.36
CA ARG A 238 -37.12 25.95 -50.24
C ARG A 238 -37.30 24.52 -50.80
N ALA A 239 -38.49 24.02 -50.41
CA ALA A 239 -39.54 23.41 -51.22
C ALA A 239 -39.40 21.94 -51.67
N GLY A 240 -40.46 21.16 -51.38
CA GLY A 240 -40.73 19.88 -52.05
C GLY A 240 -41.30 18.80 -51.16
N SER A 241 -42.61 18.84 -50.93
CA SER A 241 -43.44 17.71 -50.49
C SER A 241 -43.39 16.56 -51.50
N THR A 242 -43.19 15.30 -51.09
CA THR A 242 -44.08 14.14 -51.39
C THR A 242 -43.55 12.77 -50.91
N THR A 243 -44.50 11.98 -50.40
CA THR A 243 -44.68 10.52 -50.54
C THR A 243 -44.05 9.55 -49.53
N GLN A 244 -44.98 8.99 -48.73
CA GLN A 244 -44.94 7.69 -48.06
C GLN A 244 -44.65 6.53 -49.02
N THR A 245 -43.84 5.58 -48.59
CA THR A 245 -44.11 4.15 -48.86
C THR A 245 -43.47 3.26 -47.81
N ASN A 246 -44.28 2.34 -47.29
CA ASN A 246 -43.97 1.26 -46.34
C ASN A 246 -42.87 0.33 -46.90
N SER A 247 -42.10 -0.45 -46.12
CA SER A 247 -42.59 -1.63 -45.38
C SER A 247 -41.45 -2.36 -44.66
N ALA A 248 -41.74 -2.89 -43.46
CA ALA A 248 -41.33 -4.19 -42.87
C ALA A 248 -39.81 -4.44 -42.62
N THR A 249 -39.31 -5.07 -41.54
CA THR A 249 -39.83 -6.17 -40.71
C THR A 249 -38.94 -6.32 -39.44
N ALA A 250 -39.49 -6.95 -38.40
CA ALA A 250 -38.85 -7.68 -37.29
C ALA A 250 -38.28 -6.85 -36.11
N THR A 251 -39.03 -6.63 -35.02
CA THR A 251 -39.39 -7.52 -33.89
C THR A 251 -38.24 -7.69 -32.86
N GLN A 252 -38.52 -7.23 -31.63
CA GLN A 252 -38.19 -7.80 -30.30
C GLN A 252 -37.60 -6.73 -29.36
N ASN A 253 -37.89 -6.67 -28.06
CA ASN A 253 -38.97 -7.16 -27.22
C ASN A 253 -38.80 -6.43 -25.85
N ALA A 254 -39.88 -6.37 -25.09
CA ALA A 254 -39.93 -6.24 -23.63
C ALA A 254 -39.47 -4.92 -22.94
N ALA A 255 -40.47 -4.06 -22.67
CA ALA A 255 -40.52 -3.24 -21.47
C ALA A 255 -40.66 -4.13 -20.22
N GLN A 256 -39.97 -3.78 -19.14
CA GLN A 256 -40.27 -4.30 -17.79
C GLN A 256 -40.69 -3.18 -16.86
N THR A 257 -41.93 -3.36 -16.43
CA THR A 257 -42.72 -2.57 -15.50
C THR A 257 -42.24 -2.77 -14.07
N GLN A 258 -42.30 -1.67 -13.32
CA GLN A 258 -42.23 -1.59 -11.88
C GLN A 258 -43.16 -2.59 -11.20
N GLN A 259 -42.68 -3.32 -10.19
CA GLN A 259 -43.50 -3.70 -9.04
C GLN A 259 -42.62 -4.10 -7.85
N ARG A 260 -42.88 -3.41 -6.74
CA ARG A 260 -42.35 -3.63 -5.40
C ARG A 260 -43.44 -4.35 -4.60
N PRO A 261 -43.09 -5.29 -3.72
CA PRO A 261 -43.90 -5.47 -2.51
C PRO A 261 -43.08 -5.33 -1.24
N ALA A 262 -43.73 -4.75 -0.24
CA ALA A 262 -43.28 -4.69 1.14
C ALA A 262 -43.62 -6.00 1.87
N THR A 263 -42.76 -6.40 2.80
CA THR A 263 -43.13 -7.27 3.92
C THR A 263 -42.48 -6.76 5.19
N ALA A 264 -43.32 -6.38 6.14
CA ALA A 264 -43.00 -6.26 7.56
C ALA A 264 -42.92 -7.66 8.18
N THR A 265 -42.19 -7.81 9.31
CA THR A 265 -42.67 -8.45 10.55
C THR A 265 -41.52 -8.90 11.48
N ASN A 266 -41.54 -8.31 12.68
CA ASN A 266 -41.16 -8.76 14.03
C ASN A 266 -39.72 -9.15 14.43
N ALA A 267 -39.28 -8.40 15.45
CA ALA A 267 -38.33 -8.78 16.49
C ALA A 267 -38.85 -9.92 17.40
N PRO A 268 -37.97 -10.53 18.22
CA PRO A 268 -38.21 -10.42 19.66
C PRO A 268 -36.95 -10.21 20.52
N ALA A 269 -37.25 -9.94 21.79
CA ALA A 269 -36.43 -9.46 22.89
C ALA A 269 -35.33 -10.40 23.44
N THR A 270 -34.42 -9.74 24.16
CA THR A 270 -33.36 -10.19 25.08
C THR A 270 -33.76 -11.33 26.03
N PRO A 271 -32.77 -12.10 26.51
CA PRO A 271 -32.61 -12.15 27.97
C PRO A 271 -31.15 -12.05 28.45
N THR A 272 -31.07 -11.34 29.57
CA THR A 272 -30.00 -11.10 30.54
C THR A 272 -29.24 -12.37 30.95
N GLN A 273 -27.91 -12.30 31.06
CA GLN A 273 -27.11 -13.26 31.85
C GLN A 273 -26.54 -12.61 33.13
N PRO A 274 -26.41 -13.38 34.22
CA PRO A 274 -26.14 -12.85 35.55
C PRO A 274 -24.65 -12.70 35.87
N ASN A 275 -24.39 -11.69 36.68
CA ASN A 275 -23.14 -11.37 37.36
C ASN A 275 -22.89 -12.36 38.50
N THR A 276 -21.79 -13.11 38.47
CA THR A 276 -21.31 -13.89 39.63
C THR A 276 -20.04 -13.23 40.20
N GLN A 277 -20.24 -12.49 41.28
CA GLN A 277 -19.23 -12.25 42.30
C GLN A 277 -19.22 -13.43 43.28
N THR A 278 -18.03 -13.93 43.61
CA THR A 278 -17.72 -14.68 44.85
C THR A 278 -16.20 -14.57 45.00
N LYS A 279 -15.74 -13.67 45.87
CA LYS A 279 -15.36 -13.87 47.28
C LYS A 279 -13.94 -14.41 47.42
#